data_AF-A0A9D1XKG9-F1
#
_entry.id   AF-A0A9D1XKG9-F1
#
_cell.length_a   1.000
_cell.length_b   1.000
_cell.length_c   1.000
_cell.angle_alpha   90.00
_cell.angle_beta   90.00
_cell.angle_gamma   90.00
#
_symmetry.space_group_name_H-M   'P 1'
#
loop_
_entity.id
_entity.type
_entity.pdbx_description
1 polymer ?
#
loop_
_entity_poly.entity_id
_entity_poly.type
_entity_poly.pdbx_seq_one_letter_code
_entity_poly.pdbx_strand_id
1 'polypeptide(L)'
;MNLTIKGNTEKGIRYVPDWLKLTFKNDKHEIIELTLDIQGYIEIGKPDNKNQFAIRCKVDLIPWIERNIDTDEEKDYSDMIYDDAVALYPEERLVKIIRQSTEHIVGLYPFEADDFKESENDVITDCTLTLEINRSEVVFNCYSELNI
;
A
#
# COMPACT_ATOMS: atom_id res chain seq x y z
N MET A 1 4.91 12.18 -0.55
CA MET A 1 5.51 11.16 -1.45
C MET A 1 4.64 10.98 -2.70
N ASN A 2 5.17 10.47 -3.83
CA ASN A 2 4.29 10.03 -4.94
C ASN A 2 4.25 8.50 -4.99
N LEU A 3 3.04 7.97 -5.09
CA LEU A 3 2.74 6.56 -5.21
C LEU A 3 2.07 6.32 -6.56
N THR A 4 2.57 5.37 -7.34
CA THR A 4 1.89 4.90 -8.54
C THR A 4 1.60 3.41 -8.39
N ILE A 5 0.35 3.00 -8.57
CA ILE A 5 -0.03 1.59 -8.59
C ILE A 5 -0.59 1.28 -9.97
N LYS A 6 -0.10 0.19 -10.56
CA LYS A 6 -0.61 -0.32 -11.82
C LYS A 6 -0.96 -1.79 -11.67
N GLY A 7 -2.04 -2.19 -12.31
CA GLY A 7 -2.38 -3.59 -12.39
C GLY A 7 -3.43 -3.93 -13.44
N ASN A 8 -3.67 -5.23 -13.58
CA ASN A 8 -4.70 -5.78 -14.46
C ASN A 8 -5.85 -6.36 -13.61
N THR A 9 -7.08 -6.06 -14.00
CA THR A 9 -8.35 -6.54 -13.44
C THR A 9 -9.08 -7.37 -14.49
N GLU A 10 -9.70 -8.49 -14.09
CA GLU A 10 -10.51 -9.29 -15.01
C GLU A 10 -11.79 -8.56 -15.44
N LYS A 11 -12.36 -7.73 -14.54
CA LYS A 11 -13.63 -7.03 -14.77
C LYS A 11 -13.49 -5.60 -15.30
N GLY A 12 -12.29 -5.04 -15.28
CA GLY A 12 -12.07 -3.64 -15.71
C GLY A 12 -12.49 -2.62 -14.67
N ILE A 13 -12.54 -3.02 -13.39
CA ILE A 13 -12.89 -2.14 -12.26
C ILE A 13 -11.70 -1.24 -11.92
N ARG A 14 -11.99 0.01 -11.58
CA ARG A 14 -10.98 0.95 -11.11
C ARG A 14 -10.90 0.89 -9.60
N TYR A 15 -9.68 0.84 -9.08
CA TYR A 15 -9.40 0.79 -7.65
C TYR A 15 -8.69 2.05 -7.18
N VAL A 16 -8.71 2.28 -5.87
CA VAL A 16 -7.87 3.23 -5.16
C VAL A 16 -7.09 2.51 -4.05
N PRO A 17 -5.85 2.91 -3.75
CA PRO A 17 -5.16 2.39 -2.59
C PRO A 17 -5.81 2.85 -1.29
N ASP A 18 -5.78 1.95 -0.31
CA ASP A 18 -6.26 2.19 1.04
C ASP A 18 -5.10 2.03 2.05
N TRP A 19 -4.45 0.87 2.05
CA TRP A 19 -3.32 0.59 2.94
C TRP A 19 -2.19 -0.17 2.21
N LEU A 20 -0.99 -0.14 2.80
CA LEU A 20 0.18 -0.88 2.36
C LEU A 20 0.74 -1.68 3.52
N LYS A 21 0.86 -2.98 3.36
CA LYS A 21 1.49 -3.89 4.31
C LYS A 21 2.85 -4.34 3.80
N LEU A 22 3.83 -4.30 4.70
CA LEU A 22 5.23 -4.62 4.42
C LEU A 22 5.74 -5.65 5.43
N THR A 23 6.36 -6.71 4.94
CA THR A 23 7.01 -7.72 5.79
C THR A 23 8.53 -7.57 5.70
N PHE A 24 9.20 -7.25 6.82
CA PHE A 24 10.65 -7.00 6.84
C PHE A 24 11.30 -7.51 8.13
N LYS A 25 12.64 -7.52 8.14
CA LYS A 25 13.44 -7.88 9.32
C LYS A 25 13.97 -6.63 10.00
N ASN A 26 13.68 -6.44 11.28
CA ASN A 26 14.16 -5.29 12.04
C ASN A 26 15.64 -5.46 12.50
N ASP A 27 16.20 -4.45 13.16
CA ASP A 27 17.60 -4.47 13.62
C ASP A 27 17.88 -5.56 14.68
N LYS A 28 16.85 -6.03 15.38
CA LYS A 28 16.91 -7.15 16.35
C LYS A 28 16.76 -8.51 15.69
N HIS A 29 16.68 -8.57 14.38
CA HIS A 29 16.48 -9.79 13.60
C HIS A 29 15.09 -10.43 13.77
N GLU A 30 14.09 -9.68 14.22
CA GLU A 30 12.70 -10.11 14.33
C GLU A 30 11.96 -9.84 13.01
N ILE A 31 11.01 -10.70 12.65
CA ILE A 31 10.16 -10.51 11.47
C ILE A 31 8.97 -9.64 11.86
N ILE A 32 8.87 -8.48 11.20
CA ILE A 32 7.86 -7.47 11.46
C ILE A 32 6.95 -7.33 10.24
N GLU A 33 5.65 -7.33 10.50
CA GLU A 33 4.62 -6.87 9.58
C GLU A 33 4.23 -5.44 9.96
N LEU A 34 4.38 -4.50 9.04
CA LEU A 34 3.98 -3.10 9.22
C LEU A 34 2.89 -2.76 8.23
N THR A 35 1.72 -2.42 8.74
CA THR A 35 0.61 -1.86 7.98
C THR A 35 0.67 -0.34 8.04
N LEU A 36 0.65 0.28 6.88
CA LEU A 36 0.67 1.72 6.66
C LEU A 36 -0.66 2.12 6.03
N ASP A 37 -1.29 3.14 6.57
CA ASP A 37 -2.43 3.81 5.94
C ASP A 37 -1.94 4.77 4.84
N ILE A 38 -2.65 4.79 3.72
CA ILE A 38 -2.31 5.59 2.55
C ILE A 38 -3.24 6.80 2.51
N GLN A 39 -2.79 7.90 3.08
CA GLN A 39 -3.58 9.14 3.12
C GLN A 39 -3.07 10.17 2.13
N GLY A 40 -3.98 10.86 1.46
CA GLY A 40 -3.64 12.02 0.64
C GLY A 40 -4.54 12.19 -0.57
N TYR A 41 -3.97 12.78 -1.62
CA TYR A 41 -4.67 13.06 -2.85
C TYR A 41 -4.49 11.91 -3.85
N ILE A 42 -5.61 11.33 -4.28
CA ILE A 42 -5.65 10.22 -5.23
C ILE A 42 -6.13 10.73 -6.58
N GLU A 43 -5.32 10.53 -7.61
CA GLU A 43 -5.67 10.78 -9.00
C GLU A 43 -5.74 9.45 -9.75
N ILE A 44 -6.93 9.11 -10.24
CA ILE A 44 -7.10 7.91 -11.05
C ILE A 44 -6.72 8.26 -12.48
N GLY A 45 -5.65 7.61 -12.95
CA GLY A 45 -5.22 7.71 -14.32
C GLY A 45 -6.25 7.09 -15.27
N LYS A 46 -6.23 7.54 -16.52
CA LYS A 46 -6.95 6.84 -17.58
C LYS A 46 -6.20 5.53 -17.86
N PRO A 47 -6.88 4.39 -17.83
CA PRO A 47 -6.20 3.13 -18.12
C PRO A 47 -5.88 3.06 -19.61
N ASP A 48 -4.74 2.41 -19.94
CA ASP A 48 -4.31 2.27 -21.33
C ASP A 48 -5.21 1.28 -22.11
N ASN A 49 -5.92 0.40 -21.39
CA ASN A 49 -6.96 -0.48 -21.93
C ASN A 49 -8.06 -0.79 -20.88
N LYS A 50 -9.13 -1.47 -21.30
CA LYS A 50 -10.32 -1.73 -20.47
C LYS A 50 -10.00 -2.46 -19.14
N ASN A 51 -8.98 -3.31 -19.13
CA ASN A 51 -8.70 -4.23 -18.03
C ASN A 51 -7.51 -3.77 -17.18
N GLN A 52 -7.05 -2.54 -17.37
CA GLN A 52 -5.98 -1.97 -16.57
C GLN A 52 -6.52 -0.96 -15.58
N PHE A 53 -5.83 -0.82 -14.46
CA PHE A 53 -5.92 0.35 -13.61
C PHE A 53 -4.53 0.94 -13.43
N ALA A 54 -4.47 2.26 -13.43
CA ALA A 54 -3.26 3.02 -13.17
C ALA A 54 -3.63 4.19 -12.27
N ILE A 55 -3.12 4.19 -11.05
CA ILE A 55 -3.47 5.16 -10.03
C ILE A 55 -2.20 5.92 -9.70
N ARG A 56 -2.30 7.24 -9.60
CA ARG A 56 -1.21 8.11 -9.15
C ARG A 56 -1.69 8.89 -7.95
N CYS A 57 -0.99 8.77 -6.85
CA CYS A 57 -1.36 9.42 -5.61
C CYS A 57 -0.21 10.28 -5.11
N LYS A 58 -0.54 11.47 -4.61
CA LYS A 58 0.36 12.24 -3.76
C LYS A 58 -0.08 11.98 -2.33
N VAL A 59 0.66 11.10 -1.65
CA VAL A 59 0.26 10.50 -0.37
C VAL A 59 1.36 10.59 0.67
N ASP A 60 0.94 10.44 1.90
CA ASP A 60 1.76 10.12 3.06
C ASP A 60 1.44 8.69 3.49
N LEU A 61 2.45 7.99 3.99
CA LEU A 61 2.31 6.63 4.51
C LEU A 61 2.37 6.70 6.03
N ILE A 62 1.23 6.48 6.68
CA ILE A 62 1.09 6.68 8.12
C ILE A 62 1.08 5.30 8.80
N PRO A 63 1.95 5.04 9.78
CA PRO A 63 1.91 3.80 10.54
C PRO A 63 0.54 3.55 11.17
N TRP A 64 -0.01 2.37 10.94
CA TRP A 64 -1.31 1.96 11.47
C TRP A 64 -1.15 0.82 12.47
N ILE A 65 -0.58 -0.31 12.06
CA ILE A 65 -0.31 -1.47 12.94
C ILE A 65 1.11 -1.99 12.69
N GLU A 66 1.84 -2.30 13.75
CA GLU A 66 3.07 -3.09 13.71
C GLU A 66 2.84 -4.40 14.46
N ARG A 67 3.10 -5.53 13.81
CA ARG A 67 3.00 -6.87 14.39
C ARG A 67 4.34 -7.59 14.32
N ASN A 68 4.78 -8.14 15.45
CA ASN A 68 5.87 -9.11 15.45
C ASN A 68 5.30 -10.49 15.10
N ILE A 69 5.71 -11.07 13.98
CA ILE A 69 5.17 -12.34 13.49
C ILE A 69 5.54 -13.51 14.42
N ASP A 70 6.70 -13.47 15.06
CA ASP A 70 7.19 -14.56 15.91
C ASP A 70 6.50 -14.59 17.28
N THR A 71 6.19 -13.43 17.84
CA THR A 71 5.59 -13.30 19.19
C THR A 71 4.10 -13.03 19.17
N ASP A 72 3.54 -12.67 18.03
CA ASP A 72 2.17 -12.20 17.86
C ASP A 72 1.84 -10.92 18.64
N GLU A 73 2.86 -10.15 19.04
CA GLU A 73 2.68 -8.87 19.71
C GLU A 73 2.34 -7.79 18.68
N GLU A 74 1.18 -7.16 18.87
CA GLU A 74 0.72 -6.03 18.06
C GLU A 74 0.86 -4.69 18.79
N LYS A 75 1.23 -3.68 18.03
CA LYS A 75 1.20 -2.28 18.42
C LYS A 75 0.27 -1.55 17.47
N ASP A 76 -0.79 -0.99 18.04
CA ASP A 76 -1.76 -0.18 17.34
C ASP A 76 -1.36 1.30 17.43
N TYR A 77 -1.31 1.95 16.27
CA TYR A 77 -0.96 3.36 16.11
C TYR A 77 -2.14 4.18 15.56
N SER A 78 -3.31 3.59 15.31
CA SER A 78 -4.43 4.28 14.64
C SER A 78 -4.93 5.51 15.39
N ASP A 79 -4.84 5.47 16.72
CA ASP A 79 -5.29 6.55 17.60
C ASP A 79 -4.20 7.58 17.93
N MET A 80 -2.99 7.41 17.37
CA MET A 80 -1.90 8.37 17.57
C MET A 80 -2.16 9.66 16.79
N ILE A 81 -1.69 10.78 17.35
CA ILE A 81 -1.69 12.04 16.62
C ILE A 81 -0.76 11.89 15.40
N TYR A 82 -1.18 12.44 14.26
CA TYR A 82 -0.48 12.35 12.98
C TYR A 82 1.04 12.59 13.10
N ASP A 83 1.45 13.69 13.71
CA ASP A 83 2.86 14.07 13.85
C ASP A 83 3.68 13.03 14.64
N ASP A 84 3.10 12.42 15.66
CA ASP A 84 3.75 11.38 16.46
C ASP A 84 3.83 10.06 15.68
N ALA A 85 2.77 9.71 14.95
CA ALA A 85 2.72 8.49 14.14
C ALA A 85 3.77 8.52 13.02
N VAL A 86 3.85 9.62 12.25
CA VAL A 86 4.85 9.76 11.18
C VAL A 86 6.28 9.82 11.72
N ALA A 87 6.48 10.29 12.96
CA ALA A 87 7.79 10.33 13.60
C ALA A 87 8.32 8.93 13.98
N LEU A 88 7.45 7.93 14.18
CA LEU A 88 7.87 6.54 14.43
C LEU A 88 8.62 5.95 13.22
N TYR A 89 8.15 6.31 12.03
CA TYR A 89 8.62 5.79 10.75
C TYR A 89 8.91 6.94 9.78
N PRO A 90 10.01 7.69 10.01
CA PRO A 90 10.38 8.78 9.12
C PRO A 90 10.63 8.25 7.70
N GLU A 91 10.44 9.12 6.70
CA GLU A 91 10.49 8.77 5.28
C GLU A 91 11.72 7.94 4.89
N GLU A 92 12.92 8.29 5.37
CA GLU A 92 14.15 7.54 5.10
C GLU A 92 14.10 6.10 5.62
N ARG A 93 13.48 5.89 6.79
CA ARG A 93 13.29 4.56 7.38
C ARG A 93 12.28 3.76 6.56
N LEU A 94 11.18 4.37 6.13
CA LEU A 94 10.20 3.72 5.27
C LEU A 94 10.82 3.26 3.94
N VAL A 95 11.60 4.12 3.27
CA VAL A 95 12.32 3.77 2.03
C VAL A 95 13.20 2.54 2.26
N LYS A 96 13.94 2.51 3.37
CA LYS A 96 14.81 1.38 3.70
C LYS A 96 13.98 0.10 3.91
N ILE A 97 12.89 0.18 4.67
CA ILE A 97 11.99 -0.94 4.92
C ILE A 97 11.41 -1.48 3.61
N ILE A 98 10.84 -0.63 2.78
CA ILE A 98 10.23 -1.01 1.49
C ILE A 98 11.24 -1.72 0.57
N ARG A 99 12.51 -1.29 0.58
CA ARG A 99 13.57 -1.92 -0.22
C ARG A 99 14.04 -3.27 0.33
N GLN A 100 13.87 -3.48 1.64
CA GLN A 100 14.34 -4.66 2.35
C GLN A 100 13.22 -5.66 2.65
N SER A 101 11.96 -5.27 2.44
CA SER A 101 10.81 -6.13 2.70
C SER A 101 10.77 -7.27 1.68
N THR A 102 10.39 -8.43 2.18
CA THR A 102 10.26 -9.66 1.39
C THR A 102 8.89 -9.80 0.74
N GLU A 103 7.90 -9.10 1.29
CA GLU A 103 6.52 -9.12 0.83
C GLU A 103 5.91 -7.73 0.93
N HIS A 104 5.10 -7.39 -0.06
CA HIS A 104 4.38 -6.13 -0.18
C HIS A 104 2.94 -6.45 -0.57
N ILE A 105 1.98 -6.05 0.26
CA ILE A 105 0.56 -6.25 -0.01
C ILE A 105 -0.09 -4.87 -0.01
N VAL A 106 -0.84 -4.54 -1.06
CA VAL A 106 -1.60 -3.30 -1.12
C VAL A 106 -3.09 -3.60 -0.98
N GLY A 107 -3.72 -2.92 -0.03
CA GLY A 107 -5.17 -2.86 0.10
C GLY A 107 -5.74 -1.96 -0.98
N LEU A 108 -6.68 -2.49 -1.75
CA LEU A 108 -7.34 -1.79 -2.85
C LEU A 108 -8.85 -1.75 -2.60
N TYR A 109 -9.42 -0.58 -2.80
CA TYR A 109 -10.84 -0.33 -2.64
C TYR A 109 -11.46 0.08 -3.99
N PRO A 110 -12.64 -0.43 -4.37
CA PRO A 110 -13.32 -0.01 -5.59
C PRO A 110 -13.55 1.50 -5.59
N PHE A 111 -13.23 2.18 -6.69
CA PHE A 111 -13.37 3.63 -6.77
C PHE A 111 -14.84 4.07 -6.84
N GLU A 112 -15.63 3.40 -7.69
CA GLU A 112 -17.03 3.72 -7.88
C GLU A 112 -17.89 2.83 -6.98
N ALA A 113 -18.88 3.42 -6.33
CA ALA A 113 -19.73 2.65 -5.43
C ALA A 113 -20.58 1.59 -6.15
N ASP A 114 -20.87 1.79 -7.43
CA ASP A 114 -21.60 0.80 -8.22
C ASP A 114 -20.77 -0.48 -8.48
N ASP A 115 -19.44 -0.39 -8.36
CA ASP A 115 -18.53 -1.50 -8.64
C ASP A 115 -18.34 -2.45 -7.43
N PHE A 116 -18.82 -2.10 -6.22
CA PHE A 116 -18.61 -2.93 -4.99
C PHE A 116 -18.99 -4.38 -5.20
N LYS A 117 -20.21 -4.62 -5.65
CA LYS A 117 -20.74 -5.98 -5.82
C LYS A 117 -19.96 -6.76 -6.90
N GLU A 118 -19.49 -6.08 -7.93
CA GLU A 118 -18.71 -6.72 -8.97
C GLU A 118 -17.28 -7.03 -8.49
N SER A 119 -16.70 -6.15 -7.65
CA SER A 119 -15.36 -6.32 -7.10
C SER A 119 -15.20 -7.53 -6.19
N GLU A 120 -16.26 -8.01 -5.53
CA GLU A 120 -16.24 -9.21 -4.67
C GLU A 120 -15.71 -10.47 -5.37
N ASN A 121 -15.81 -10.51 -6.69
CA ASN A 121 -15.34 -11.64 -7.50
C ASN A 121 -14.39 -11.17 -8.62
N ASP A 122 -13.78 -10.00 -8.47
CA ASP A 122 -12.74 -9.56 -9.39
C ASP A 122 -11.38 -10.16 -8.99
N VAL A 123 -10.49 -10.30 -9.96
CA VAL A 123 -9.15 -10.84 -9.75
C VAL A 123 -8.15 -9.85 -10.30
N ILE A 124 -7.22 -9.45 -9.44
CA ILE A 124 -6.07 -8.64 -9.83
C ILE A 124 -4.90 -9.59 -10.07
N THR A 125 -4.42 -9.64 -11.31
CA THR A 125 -3.47 -10.66 -11.77
C THR A 125 -2.02 -10.20 -11.76
N ASP A 126 -1.80 -8.90 -11.93
CA ASP A 126 -0.48 -8.26 -11.87
C ASP A 126 -0.63 -6.95 -11.10
N CYS A 127 0.17 -6.73 -10.06
CA CYS A 127 0.22 -5.48 -9.30
C CYS A 127 1.67 -5.01 -9.20
N THR A 128 1.93 -3.79 -9.64
CA THR A 128 3.21 -3.11 -9.48
C THR A 128 3.00 -1.77 -8.81
N LEU A 129 3.80 -1.52 -7.80
CA LEU A 129 3.80 -0.30 -7.03
C LEU A 129 5.13 0.43 -7.23
N THR A 130 5.05 1.72 -7.52
CA THR A 130 6.19 2.62 -7.68
C THR A 130 6.10 3.74 -6.66
N LEU A 131 7.13 3.88 -5.84
CA LEU A 131 7.27 4.96 -4.87
C LEU A 131 8.38 5.93 -5.31
N GLU A 132 8.01 7.19 -5.48
CA GLU A 132 8.97 8.27 -5.72
C GLU A 132 9.16 9.09 -4.44
N ILE A 133 10.40 9.10 -3.96
CA ILE A 133 10.82 9.73 -2.71
C ILE A 133 12.13 10.49 -2.97
N ASN A 134 12.14 11.80 -2.81
CA ASN A 134 13.32 12.66 -3.04
C ASN A 134 14.04 12.40 -4.38
N ARG A 135 13.29 12.21 -5.47
CA ARG A 135 13.77 11.85 -6.83
C ARG A 135 14.40 10.46 -6.95
N SER A 136 14.35 9.64 -5.91
CA SER A 136 14.62 8.20 -6.01
C SER A 136 13.31 7.47 -6.29
N GLU A 137 13.37 6.54 -7.23
CA GLU A 137 12.25 5.64 -7.55
C GLU A 137 12.51 4.27 -6.94
N VAL A 138 11.50 3.68 -6.32
CA VAL A 138 11.50 2.29 -5.87
C VAL A 138 10.31 1.59 -6.51
N VAL A 139 10.59 0.57 -7.32
CA VAL A 139 9.58 -0.24 -8.00
C VAL A 139 9.58 -1.63 -7.40
N PHE A 140 8.40 -2.14 -7.05
CA PHE A 140 8.23 -3.50 -6.55
C PHE A 140 6.90 -4.10 -7.01
N ASN A 141 6.91 -5.42 -7.17
CA ASN A 141 5.68 -6.17 -7.37
C ASN A 141 4.97 -6.30 -6.02
N CYS A 142 3.65 -6.18 -6.06
CA CYS A 142 2.78 -6.30 -4.89
C CYS A 142 1.81 -7.46 -5.08
N TYR A 143 1.39 -8.06 -3.97
CA TYR A 143 0.10 -8.70 -3.91
C TYR A 143 -0.96 -7.63 -3.66
N SER A 144 -2.19 -7.91 -4.05
CA SER A 144 -3.34 -7.03 -3.83
C SER A 144 -4.38 -7.75 -3.00
N GLU A 145 -4.91 -7.07 -2.00
CA GLU A 145 -6.10 -7.48 -1.26
C GLU A 145 -7.22 -6.49 -1.54
N LEU A 146 -8.40 -7.00 -1.88
CA LEU A 146 -9.58 -6.15 -2.06
C LEU A 146 -10.21 -5.90 -0.69
N ASN A 147 -10.31 -4.63 -0.31
CA ASN A 147 -11.05 -4.19 0.85
C ASN A 147 -12.49 -3.89 0.40
N ILE A 148 -13.47 -4.72 0.77
CA ILE A 148 -14.86 -4.68 0.29
C ILE A 148 -15.81 -4.81 1.48
#